data_AF-A0A1V6J963-F1
#
_entry.id   AF-A0A1V6J963-F1
#
_cell.length_a   1.000
_cell.length_b   1.000
_cell.length_c   1.000
_cell.angle_alpha   90.00
_cell.angle_beta   90.00
_cell.angle_gamma   90.00
#
_symmetry.space_group_name_H-M   'P 1'
#
loop_
_entity.id
_entity.type
_entity.pdbx_description
1 polymer ?
#
loop_
_entity_poly.entity_id
_entity_poly.type
_entity_poly.pdbx_seq_one_letter_code
_entity_poly.pdbx_strand_id
1 'polypeptide(L)'
;MNAAGANSFSAGQQLRLARGFSSAFWSLPLMAALHAAALARLGPAAWVVTGLPGSFLPLGWGLWLMMSVAPDDARWRSRVRCVGWLTLITAWLSPFLPWWLGVPQLDYLAVNAGLHYLLLIACLMSLNGLAAAYAARTGDTALRREAFAGLWMVLWLSLCTVGVLLWLFHRAGLLGAGLPAILRELAELPREAQSLFLLPYAMTAYVLWRAKETGFRLAAE
;
A
#
# COMPACT_ATOMS: atom_id res chain seq x y z
N MET A 1 -22.70 -33.71 -5.11
CA MET A 1 -23.28 -32.98 -3.95
C MET A 1 -22.57 -31.64 -3.84
N ASN A 2 -23.27 -30.56 -4.22
CA ASN A 2 -22.71 -29.23 -4.38
C ASN A 2 -22.54 -28.53 -3.03
N ALA A 3 -21.30 -28.45 -2.53
CA ALA A 3 -20.93 -27.62 -1.38
C ALA A 3 -20.79 -26.12 -1.74
N ALA A 4 -21.51 -25.65 -2.76
CA ALA A 4 -21.39 -24.29 -3.29
C ALA A 4 -22.31 -23.25 -2.60
N GLY A 5 -23.20 -23.69 -1.69
CA GLY A 5 -24.26 -22.84 -1.15
C GLY A 5 -23.94 -22.04 0.13
N ALA A 6 -22.79 -22.26 0.78
CA ALA A 6 -22.56 -21.76 2.15
C ALA A 6 -21.56 -20.60 2.30
N ASN A 7 -20.98 -20.09 1.20
CA ASN A 7 -19.85 -19.14 1.26
C ASN A 7 -19.98 -17.89 0.36
N SER A 8 -21.17 -17.58 -0.15
CA SER A 8 -21.40 -16.36 -0.93
C SER A 8 -21.86 -15.20 -0.03
N PHE A 9 -21.34 -14.00 -0.31
CA PHE A 9 -21.84 -12.77 0.29
C PHE A 9 -23.22 -12.43 -0.30
N SER A 10 -24.13 -11.91 0.52
CA SER A 10 -25.40 -11.35 0.03
C SER A 10 -25.17 -10.12 -0.86
N ALA A 11 -26.12 -9.75 -1.70
CA ALA A 11 -26.00 -8.57 -2.56
C ALA A 11 -25.66 -7.28 -1.77
N GLY A 12 -26.26 -7.08 -0.59
CA GLY A 12 -25.94 -5.96 0.29
C GLY A 12 -24.51 -6.00 0.84
N GLN A 13 -24.01 -7.19 1.18
CA GLN A 13 -22.63 -7.41 1.60
C GLN A 13 -21.66 -7.16 0.44
N GLN A 14 -21.98 -7.62 -0.78
CA GLN A 14 -21.20 -7.38 -1.99
C GLN A 14 -21.09 -5.88 -2.29
N LEU A 15 -22.20 -5.13 -2.24
CA LEU A 15 -22.19 -3.69 -2.45
C LEU A 15 -21.33 -2.96 -1.42
N ARG A 16 -21.37 -3.39 -0.15
CA ARG A 16 -20.55 -2.80 0.91
C ARG A 16 -19.07 -3.12 0.73
N LEU A 17 -18.72 -4.33 0.29
CA LEU A 17 -17.35 -4.69 -0.08
C LEU A 17 -16.86 -3.89 -1.29
N ALA A 18 -17.68 -3.75 -2.34
CA ALA A 18 -17.37 -2.96 -3.52
C ALA A 18 -17.08 -1.50 -3.16
N ARG A 19 -17.89 -0.90 -2.27
CA ARG A 19 -17.63 0.43 -1.71
C ARG A 19 -16.33 0.48 -0.89
N GLY A 20 -16.06 -0.54 -0.09
CA GLY A 20 -14.80 -0.68 0.63
C GLY A 20 -13.59 -0.70 -0.30
N PHE A 21 -13.61 -1.55 -1.33
CA PHE A 21 -12.56 -1.66 -2.34
C PHE A 21 -12.46 -0.39 -3.20
N SER A 22 -13.57 0.28 -3.48
CA SER A 22 -13.57 1.57 -4.20
C SER A 22 -12.88 2.67 -3.39
N SER A 23 -13.15 2.75 -2.09
CA SER A 23 -12.48 3.69 -1.18
C SER A 23 -10.98 3.41 -1.08
N ALA A 24 -10.60 2.13 -0.97
CA ALA A 24 -9.20 1.70 -0.96
C ALA A 24 -8.51 1.90 -2.32
N PHE A 25 -9.23 1.75 -3.43
CA PHE A 25 -8.72 2.06 -4.76
C PHE A 25 -8.36 3.54 -4.88
N TRP A 26 -9.27 4.43 -4.49
CA TRP A 26 -9.06 5.88 -4.60
C TRP A 26 -8.06 6.43 -3.58
N SER A 27 -7.81 5.74 -2.46
CA SER A 27 -6.72 6.13 -1.56
C SER A 27 -5.34 5.96 -2.22
N LEU A 28 -5.14 4.96 -3.08
CA LEU A 28 -3.82 4.70 -3.67
C LEU A 28 -3.29 5.81 -4.59
N PRO A 29 -4.02 6.35 -5.57
CA PRO A 29 -3.54 7.47 -6.38
C PRO A 29 -3.35 8.73 -5.52
N LEU A 30 -4.20 8.96 -4.51
CA LEU A 30 -4.05 10.09 -3.58
C LEU A 30 -2.76 9.95 -2.76
N MET A 31 -2.52 8.78 -2.18
CA MET A 31 -1.29 8.46 -1.45
C MET A 31 -0.07 8.59 -2.37
N ALA A 32 -0.12 8.01 -3.57
CA ALA A 32 0.97 8.09 -4.55
C ALA A 32 1.28 9.54 -4.93
N ALA A 33 0.26 10.38 -5.17
CA ALA A 33 0.45 11.79 -5.50
C ALA A 33 1.08 12.58 -4.34
N LEU A 34 0.67 12.33 -3.09
CA LEU A 34 1.26 13.00 -1.93
C LEU A 34 2.67 12.50 -1.61
N HIS A 35 2.96 11.22 -1.81
CA HIS A 35 4.33 10.71 -1.72
C HIS A 35 5.20 11.28 -2.84
N ALA A 36 4.69 11.39 -4.06
CA ALA A 36 5.38 12.06 -5.17
C ALA A 36 5.68 13.53 -4.85
N ALA A 37 4.70 14.26 -4.32
CA ALA A 37 4.88 15.64 -3.89
C ALA A 37 5.93 15.76 -2.78
N ALA A 38 5.91 14.85 -1.80
CA ALA A 38 6.92 14.80 -0.73
C ALA A 38 8.33 14.55 -1.27
N LEU A 39 8.50 13.53 -2.11
CA LEU A 39 9.78 13.17 -2.74
C LEU A 39 10.30 14.33 -3.60
N ALA A 40 9.44 14.91 -4.44
CA ALA A 40 9.80 16.04 -5.28
C ALA A 40 9.94 17.38 -4.52
N ARG A 41 9.70 17.39 -3.21
CA ARG A 41 9.71 18.58 -2.33
C ARG A 41 8.79 19.69 -2.87
N LEU A 42 7.61 19.31 -3.36
CA LEU A 42 6.63 20.19 -3.98
C LEU A 42 5.59 20.69 -2.95
N GLY A 43 5.32 21.99 -3.00
CA GLY A 43 4.31 22.65 -2.18
C GLY A 43 4.78 23.00 -0.76
N PRO A 44 3.93 23.66 0.04
CA PRO A 44 4.26 24.04 1.41
C PRO A 44 4.50 22.79 2.28
N ALA A 45 5.60 22.78 3.04
CA ALA A 45 5.96 21.64 3.90
C ALA A 45 4.83 21.24 4.86
N ALA A 46 4.12 22.22 5.43
CA ALA A 46 2.97 21.97 6.30
C ALA A 46 1.88 21.14 5.59
N TRP A 47 1.57 21.46 4.32
CA TRP A 47 0.53 20.76 3.56
C TRP A 47 0.92 19.32 3.27
N VAL A 48 2.17 19.06 2.88
CA VAL A 48 2.66 17.70 2.62
C VAL A 48 2.69 16.88 3.91
N VAL A 49 3.20 17.45 5.01
CA VAL A 49 3.30 16.80 6.32
C VAL A 49 1.93 16.42 6.87
N THR A 50 0.92 17.28 6.74
CA THR A 50 -0.45 16.96 7.19
C THR A 50 -1.22 16.12 6.18
N GLY A 51 -0.97 16.34 4.89
CA GLY A 51 -1.66 15.68 3.79
C GLY A 51 -1.31 14.20 3.70
N LEU A 52 -0.05 13.84 3.93
CA LEU A 52 0.43 12.45 3.87
C LEU A 52 -0.37 11.52 4.80
N PRO A 53 -0.46 11.75 6.13
CA PRO A 53 -1.33 10.97 6.99
C PRO A 53 -2.81 11.03 6.56
N GLY A 54 -3.28 12.20 6.13
CA GLY A 54 -4.64 12.40 5.65
C GLY A 54 -5.01 11.53 4.44
N SER A 55 -4.04 11.21 3.57
CA SER A 55 -4.27 10.35 2.40
C SER A 55 -4.68 8.91 2.73
N PHE A 56 -4.44 8.46 3.97
CA PHE A 56 -4.85 7.14 4.44
C PHE A 56 -6.31 7.10 4.95
N LEU A 57 -6.98 8.25 5.11
CA LEU A 57 -8.36 8.29 5.61
C LEU A 57 -9.35 7.52 4.72
N PRO A 58 -9.35 7.64 3.38
CA PRO A 58 -10.23 6.84 2.54
C PRO A 58 -9.91 5.35 2.62
N LEU A 59 -8.64 4.97 2.83
CA LEU A 59 -8.26 3.58 3.04
C LEU A 59 -8.84 3.05 4.36
N GLY A 60 -8.70 3.81 5.44
CA GLY A 60 -9.28 3.48 6.75
C GLY A 60 -10.79 3.31 6.70
N TRP A 61 -11.49 4.20 5.99
CA TRP A 61 -12.93 4.08 5.73
C TRP A 61 -13.27 2.80 4.94
N GLY A 62 -12.48 2.50 3.89
CA GLY A 62 -12.66 1.30 3.08
C GLY A 62 -12.51 0.01 3.90
N LEU A 63 -11.49 -0.05 4.75
CA LEU A 63 -11.26 -1.19 5.65
C LEU A 63 -12.35 -1.33 6.71
N TRP A 64 -12.87 -0.21 7.23
CA TRP A 64 -14.01 -0.24 8.14
C TRP A 64 -15.26 -0.84 7.49
N LEU A 65 -15.57 -0.45 6.24
CA LEU A 65 -16.65 -1.06 5.46
C LEU A 65 -16.42 -2.57 5.28
N MET A 66 -15.22 -2.99 4.89
CA MET A 66 -14.87 -4.41 4.72
C MET A 66 -15.01 -5.22 6.02
N MET A 67 -14.62 -4.64 7.15
CA MET A 67 -14.67 -5.32 8.47
C MET A 67 -16.10 -5.67 8.87
N SER A 68 -17.06 -4.82 8.53
CA SER A 68 -18.46 -4.95 8.94
C SER A 68 -19.26 -6.01 8.16
N VAL A 69 -18.71 -6.58 7.08
CA VAL A 69 -19.45 -7.44 6.15
C VAL A 69 -19.58 -8.89 6.64
N ALA A 70 -18.57 -9.43 7.31
CA ALA A 70 -18.58 -10.80 7.81
C ALA A 70 -18.12 -10.84 9.28
N PRO A 71 -19.00 -10.43 10.23
CA PRO A 71 -18.64 -10.33 11.64
C PRO A 71 -18.23 -11.68 12.27
N ASP A 72 -18.80 -12.77 11.76
CA ASP A 72 -18.58 -14.14 12.26
C ASP A 72 -17.35 -14.81 11.62
N ASP A 73 -16.80 -14.24 10.55
CA ASP A 73 -15.58 -14.76 9.92
C ASP A 73 -14.33 -14.18 10.60
N ALA A 74 -13.84 -14.93 11.59
CA ALA A 74 -12.62 -14.58 12.32
C ALA A 74 -11.40 -14.43 11.42
N ARG A 75 -11.28 -15.21 10.33
CA ARG A 75 -10.14 -15.14 9.40
C ARG A 75 -10.20 -13.87 8.56
N TRP A 76 -11.38 -13.52 8.03
CA TRP A 76 -11.59 -12.27 7.31
C TRP A 76 -11.30 -11.06 8.20
N ARG A 77 -11.88 -11.03 9.40
CA ARG A 77 -11.67 -9.94 10.36
C ARG A 77 -10.21 -9.79 10.77
N SER A 78 -9.52 -10.90 11.04
CA SER A 78 -8.10 -10.86 11.39
C SER A 78 -7.27 -10.24 10.26
N ARG A 79 -7.52 -10.62 9.00
CA ARG A 79 -6.87 -10.01 7.83
C ARG A 79 -7.16 -8.53 7.71
N VAL A 80 -8.42 -8.11 7.77
CA VAL A 80 -8.80 -6.69 7.67
C VAL A 80 -8.20 -5.87 8.82
N ARG A 81 -8.18 -6.41 10.05
CA ARG A 81 -7.52 -5.76 11.21
C ARG A 81 -6.02 -5.64 11.03
N CYS A 82 -5.34 -6.66 10.50
CA CYS A 82 -3.92 -6.61 10.21
C CYS A 82 -3.61 -5.49 9.21
N VAL A 83 -4.39 -5.40 8.12
CA VAL A 83 -4.24 -4.30 7.14
C VAL A 83 -4.57 -2.95 7.77
N GLY A 84 -5.56 -2.89 8.66
CA GLY A 84 -5.89 -1.68 9.42
C GLY A 84 -4.74 -1.19 10.30
N TRP A 85 -4.07 -2.10 11.03
CA TRP A 85 -2.89 -1.75 11.82
C TRP A 85 -1.73 -1.29 10.95
N LEU A 86 -1.44 -1.99 9.85
CA LEU A 86 -0.42 -1.55 8.89
C LEU A 86 -0.74 -0.17 8.35
N THR A 87 -1.99 0.09 7.99
CA THR A 87 -2.48 1.39 7.50
C THR A 87 -2.24 2.49 8.53
N LEU A 88 -2.60 2.26 9.81
CA LEU A 88 -2.43 3.24 10.88
C LEU A 88 -0.96 3.56 11.16
N ILE A 89 -0.11 2.52 11.28
CA ILE A 89 1.31 2.70 11.56
C ILE A 89 2.00 3.40 10.38
N THR A 90 1.67 3.01 9.14
CA THR A 90 2.21 3.65 7.93
C THR A 90 1.73 5.11 7.83
N ALA A 91 0.47 5.41 8.15
CA ALA A 91 -0.02 6.78 8.19
C ALA A 91 0.73 7.63 9.23
N TRP A 92 0.97 7.07 10.42
CA TRP A 92 1.72 7.73 11.50
C TRP A 92 3.18 8.00 11.13
N LEU A 93 3.82 7.08 10.39
CA LEU A 93 5.20 7.24 9.95
C LEU A 93 5.37 8.11 8.70
N SER A 94 4.30 8.34 7.94
CA SER A 94 4.38 9.07 6.67
C SER A 94 5.01 10.48 6.75
N PRO A 95 4.84 11.28 7.84
CA PRO A 95 5.51 12.58 7.97
C PRO A 95 7.04 12.51 8.04
N PHE A 96 7.61 11.36 8.41
CA PHE A 96 9.06 11.20 8.48
C PHE A 96 9.72 11.27 7.10
N LEU A 97 8.99 10.97 6.02
CA LEU A 97 9.49 11.11 4.66
C LEU A 97 9.89 12.56 4.32
N PRO A 98 8.97 13.55 4.34
CA PRO A 98 9.34 14.93 4.07
C PRO A 98 10.28 15.53 5.14
N TRP A 99 10.20 15.09 6.41
CA TRP A 99 11.14 15.55 7.45
C TRP A 99 12.57 15.09 7.18
N TRP A 100 12.75 13.82 6.82
CA TRP A 100 14.05 13.27 6.45
C TRP A 100 14.63 13.97 5.22
N LEU A 101 13.81 14.21 4.18
CA LEU A 101 14.26 14.95 2.99
C LEU A 101 14.64 16.41 3.28
N GLY A 102 14.07 17.02 4.32
CA GLY A 102 14.42 18.37 4.76
C GLY A 102 15.68 18.43 5.62
N VAL A 103 15.94 17.39 6.42
CA VAL A 103 17.10 17.31 7.33
C VAL A 103 17.73 15.91 7.26
N PRO A 104 18.44 15.57 6.17
CA PRO A 104 18.94 14.21 5.93
C PRO A 104 20.08 13.81 6.87
N GLN A 105 20.67 14.76 7.61
CA GLN A 105 21.75 14.49 8.55
C GLN A 105 21.29 13.78 9.82
N LEU A 106 19.98 13.81 10.13
CA LEU A 106 19.40 13.19 11.32
C LEU A 106 18.99 11.74 11.03
N ASP A 107 19.83 10.80 11.47
CA ASP A 107 19.62 9.36 11.26
C ASP A 107 18.27 8.85 11.77
N TYR A 108 17.77 9.43 12.87
CA TYR A 108 16.44 9.13 13.41
C TYR A 108 15.33 9.31 12.37
N LEU A 109 15.36 10.40 11.61
CA LEU A 109 14.34 10.66 10.58
C LEU A 109 14.45 9.67 9.43
N ALA A 110 15.69 9.36 9.02
CA ALA A 110 15.97 8.44 7.94
C ALA A 110 15.55 7.00 8.26
N VAL A 111 15.81 6.51 9.47
CA VAL A 111 15.39 5.17 9.92
C VAL A 111 13.86 5.06 9.91
N ASN A 112 13.15 6.08 10.39
CA ASN A 112 11.69 6.09 10.37
C ASN A 112 11.11 6.21 8.96
N ALA A 113 11.73 6.97 8.06
CA ALA A 113 11.35 7.03 6.65
C ALA A 113 11.60 5.68 5.92
N GLY A 114 12.69 4.98 6.26
CA GLY A 114 12.94 3.62 5.78
C GLY A 114 11.90 2.62 6.30
N LEU A 115 11.58 2.67 7.60
CA LEU A 115 10.54 1.84 8.21
C LEU A 115 9.16 2.11 7.60
N HIS A 116 8.84 3.39 7.34
CA HIS A 116 7.63 3.81 6.61
C HIS A 116 7.53 3.09 5.27
N TYR A 117 8.60 3.12 4.47
CA TYR A 117 8.61 2.47 3.15
C TYR A 117 8.38 0.95 3.27
N LEU A 118 9.07 0.27 4.20
CA LEU A 118 8.88 -1.17 4.40
C LEU A 118 7.43 -1.52 4.81
N LEU A 119 6.84 -0.74 5.72
CA LEU A 119 5.47 -0.94 6.16
C LEU A 119 4.45 -0.59 5.07
N LEU A 120 4.73 0.41 4.22
CA LEU A 120 3.94 0.70 3.05
C LEU A 120 3.92 -0.48 2.08
N ILE A 121 5.07 -1.10 1.79
CA ILE A 121 5.13 -2.31 0.95
C ILE A 121 4.32 -3.45 1.58
N ALA A 122 4.49 -3.70 2.88
CA ALA A 122 3.69 -4.71 3.59
C ALA A 122 2.18 -4.41 3.55
N CYS A 123 1.80 -3.14 3.64
CA CYS A 123 0.42 -2.68 3.53
C CYS A 123 -0.14 -2.96 2.12
N LEU A 124 0.59 -2.58 1.07
CA LEU A 124 0.20 -2.81 -0.33
C LEU A 124 0.07 -4.31 -0.66
N MET A 125 1.00 -5.14 -0.18
CA MET A 125 0.93 -6.59 -0.31
C MET A 125 -0.30 -7.16 0.42
N SER A 126 -0.58 -6.65 1.63
CA SER A 126 -1.71 -7.10 2.44
C SER A 126 -3.06 -6.69 1.83
N LEU A 127 -3.13 -5.56 1.13
CA LEU A 127 -4.30 -5.15 0.34
C LEU A 127 -4.54 -6.10 -0.85
N ASN A 128 -3.48 -6.49 -1.56
CA ASN A 128 -3.57 -7.54 -2.59
C ASN A 128 -4.03 -8.88 -1.96
N GLY A 129 -3.52 -9.22 -0.77
CA GLY A 129 -3.97 -10.38 -0.02
C GLY A 129 -5.46 -10.36 0.36
N LEU A 130 -6.01 -9.18 0.71
CA LEU A 130 -7.43 -8.99 0.95
C LEU A 130 -8.27 -9.22 -0.32
N ALA A 131 -7.81 -8.69 -1.46
CA ALA A 131 -8.48 -8.94 -2.75
C ALA A 131 -8.44 -10.43 -3.14
N ALA A 132 -7.32 -11.13 -2.92
CA ALA A 132 -7.22 -12.57 -3.13
C ALA A 132 -8.16 -13.38 -2.22
N ALA A 133 -8.29 -12.95 -0.95
CA ALA A 133 -9.22 -13.56 0.01
C ALA A 133 -10.68 -13.37 -0.41
N TYR A 134 -11.02 -12.16 -0.88
CA TYR A 134 -12.34 -11.85 -1.42
C TYR A 134 -12.65 -12.70 -2.66
N ALA A 135 -11.72 -12.79 -3.61
CA ALA A 135 -11.82 -13.60 -4.81
C ALA A 135 -12.02 -15.08 -4.52
N ALA A 136 -11.32 -15.60 -3.50
CA ALA A 136 -11.48 -17.00 -3.09
C ALA A 136 -12.89 -17.31 -2.55
N ARG A 137 -13.56 -16.34 -1.92
CA ARG A 137 -14.94 -16.52 -1.41
C ARG A 137 -15.99 -16.37 -2.48
N THR A 138 -15.75 -15.50 -3.47
CA THR A 138 -16.68 -15.29 -4.60
C THR A 138 -16.48 -16.28 -5.74
N GLY A 139 -15.45 -17.13 -5.67
CA GLY A 139 -15.12 -18.08 -6.73
C GLY A 139 -14.44 -17.46 -7.96
N ASP A 140 -14.05 -16.18 -7.89
CA ASP A 140 -13.39 -15.47 -8.99
C ASP A 140 -11.91 -15.90 -9.09
N THR A 141 -11.65 -16.93 -9.89
CA THR A 141 -10.29 -17.49 -10.05
C THR A 141 -9.34 -16.54 -10.78
N ALA A 142 -9.85 -15.67 -11.66
CA ALA A 142 -9.06 -14.68 -12.38
C ALA A 142 -8.57 -13.59 -11.42
N LEU A 143 -9.48 -12.98 -10.65
CA LEU A 143 -9.13 -11.98 -9.63
C LEU A 143 -8.15 -12.55 -8.60
N ARG A 144 -8.30 -13.82 -8.20
CA ARG A 144 -7.37 -14.46 -7.26
C ARG A 144 -5.95 -14.55 -7.82
N ARG A 145 -5.79 -14.88 -9.11
CA ARG A 145 -4.48 -14.93 -9.78
C ARG A 145 -3.89 -13.54 -9.95
N GLU A 146 -4.69 -12.58 -10.39
CA GLU A 146 -4.31 -11.17 -10.54
C GLU A 146 -3.83 -10.58 -9.20
N ALA A 147 -4.55 -10.84 -8.10
CA ALA A 147 -4.19 -10.38 -6.77
C ALA A 147 -2.89 -11.04 -6.26
N PHE A 148 -2.69 -12.33 -6.52
CA PHE A 148 -1.43 -13.01 -6.19
C PHE A 148 -0.24 -12.45 -7.01
N ALA A 149 -0.44 -12.22 -8.31
CA ALA A 149 0.57 -11.58 -9.15
C ALA A 149 0.88 -10.16 -8.67
N GLY A 150 -0.14 -9.38 -8.28
CA GLY A 150 0.03 -8.05 -7.70
C GLY A 150 0.86 -8.06 -6.41
N LEU A 151 0.63 -9.03 -5.52
CA LEU A 151 1.44 -9.22 -4.31
C LEU A 151 2.93 -9.44 -4.65
N TRP A 152 3.23 -10.39 -5.55
CA TRP A 152 4.61 -10.67 -5.94
C TRP A 152 5.25 -9.52 -6.69
N MET A 153 4.49 -8.82 -7.51
CA MET A 153 5.00 -7.68 -8.27
C MET A 153 5.35 -6.51 -7.35
N VAL A 154 4.53 -6.23 -6.32
CA VAL A 154 4.89 -5.26 -5.26
C VAL A 154 6.20 -5.66 -4.59
N LEU A 155 6.36 -6.94 -4.22
CA LEU A 155 7.59 -7.42 -3.57
C LEU A 155 8.80 -7.31 -4.50
N TRP A 156 8.70 -7.80 -5.74
CA TRP A 156 9.79 -7.81 -6.71
C TRP A 156 10.19 -6.41 -7.15
N LEU A 157 9.24 -5.52 -7.43
CA LEU A 157 9.55 -4.13 -7.75
C LEU A 157 10.28 -3.44 -6.59
N SER A 158 9.84 -3.69 -5.35
CA SER A 158 10.48 -3.13 -4.16
C SER A 158 11.89 -3.69 -3.96
N LEU A 159 12.07 -5.00 -4.11
CA LEU A 159 13.36 -5.67 -3.96
C LEU A 159 14.34 -5.25 -5.07
N CYS A 160 13.88 -5.16 -6.32
CA CYS A 160 14.68 -4.66 -7.43
C CYS A 160 15.10 -3.21 -7.21
N THR A 161 14.20 -2.36 -6.71
CA THR A 161 14.52 -0.96 -6.39
C THR A 161 15.61 -0.88 -5.32
N VAL A 162 15.44 -1.60 -4.21
CA VAL A 162 16.44 -1.67 -3.13
C VAL A 162 17.76 -2.29 -3.64
N GLY A 163 17.70 -3.36 -4.42
CA GLY A 163 18.87 -4.05 -4.96
C GLY A 163 19.69 -3.19 -5.91
N VAL A 164 19.03 -2.43 -6.79
CA VAL A 164 19.70 -1.46 -7.68
C VAL A 164 20.39 -0.38 -6.85
N LEU A 165 19.74 0.16 -5.83
CA LEU A 165 20.32 1.17 -4.95
C LEU A 165 21.54 0.64 -4.18
N LEU A 166 21.44 -0.56 -3.61
CA LEU A 166 22.57 -1.22 -2.95
C LEU A 166 23.74 -1.46 -3.91
N TRP A 167 23.47 -1.86 -5.14
CA TRP A 167 24.49 -2.06 -6.16
C TRP A 167 25.17 -0.75 -6.56
N LEU A 168 24.41 0.34 -6.73
CA LEU A 168 24.95 1.68 -7.00
C LEU A 168 25.82 2.18 -5.85
N PHE A 169 25.35 2.02 -4.61
CA PHE A 169 26.12 2.41 -3.42
C PHE A 169 27.37 1.55 -3.23
N HIS A 170 27.33 0.27 -3.61
CA HIS A 170 28.52 -0.57 -3.65
C HIS A 170 29.54 -0.05 -4.66
N ARG A 171 29.10 0.26 -5.89
CA ARG A 171 29.94 0.82 -6.95
C ARG A 171 30.56 2.17 -6.59
N ALA A 172 29.84 2.99 -5.84
CA ALA A 172 30.30 4.28 -5.34
C ALA A 172 31.22 4.18 -4.10
N GLY A 173 31.49 2.97 -3.58
CA GLY A 173 32.30 2.78 -2.37
C GLY A 173 31.63 3.21 -1.06
N LEU A 174 30.33 3.53 -1.11
CA LEU A 174 29.56 4.09 0.01
C LEU A 174 29.13 3.03 1.03
N LEU A 175 29.14 1.74 0.68
CA LEU A 175 28.78 0.69 1.63
C LEU A 175 29.73 0.61 2.83
N GLY A 176 31.01 0.97 2.64
CA GLY A 176 31.99 1.06 3.74
C GLY A 176 31.78 2.25 4.67
N ALA A 177 31.04 3.27 4.23
CA ALA A 177 30.75 4.49 5.00
C ALA A 177 29.59 4.30 6.00
N GLY A 178 28.91 3.15 5.96
CA GLY A 178 27.85 2.78 6.90
C GLY A 178 26.45 3.28 6.51
N LEU A 179 25.45 2.79 7.25
CA LEU A 179 24.03 3.06 7.01
C LEU A 179 23.68 4.57 7.01
N PRO A 180 24.23 5.43 7.89
CA PRO A 180 23.96 6.87 7.86
C PRO A 180 24.34 7.54 6.54
N ALA A 181 25.48 7.17 5.93
CA ALA A 181 25.92 7.72 4.66
C ALA A 181 24.97 7.30 3.52
N ILE A 182 24.61 6.02 3.49
CA ILE A 182 23.63 5.46 2.53
C ILE A 182 22.31 6.23 2.59
N LEU A 183 21.81 6.50 3.79
CA LEU A 183 20.55 7.21 4.00
C LEU A 183 20.63 8.69 3.61
N ARG A 184 21.79 9.33 3.70
CA ARG A 184 21.95 10.71 3.20
C ARG A 184 21.91 10.75 1.67
N GLU A 185 22.65 9.86 1.03
CA GLU A 185 22.70 9.77 -0.43
C GLU A 185 21.33 9.39 -1.03
N LEU A 186 20.55 8.59 -0.31
CA LEU A 186 19.19 8.26 -0.71
C LEU A 186 18.26 9.49 -0.76
N ALA A 187 18.46 10.47 0.13
CA ALA A 187 17.69 11.71 0.13
C ALA A 187 18.04 12.65 -1.04
N GLU A 188 19.25 12.49 -1.60
CA GLU A 188 19.80 13.29 -2.69
C GLU A 188 19.63 12.62 -4.08
N LEU A 189 18.94 11.47 -4.14
CA LEU A 189 18.61 10.85 -5.42
C LEU A 189 17.87 11.81 -6.36
N PRO A 190 18.13 11.73 -7.68
CA PRO A 190 17.38 12.51 -8.64
C PRO A 190 15.89 12.14 -8.58
N ARG A 191 15.03 13.11 -8.90
CA ARG A 191 13.57 12.99 -8.77
C ARG A 191 13.02 11.81 -9.59
N GLU A 192 13.62 11.55 -10.74
CA GLU A 192 13.29 10.45 -11.63
C GLU A 192 13.52 9.10 -10.94
N ALA A 193 14.64 8.94 -10.21
CA ALA A 193 14.93 7.72 -9.47
C ALA A 193 13.98 7.57 -8.26
N GLN A 194 13.65 8.66 -7.59
CA GLN A 194 12.69 8.65 -6.48
C GLN A 194 11.28 8.23 -6.94
N SER A 195 10.89 8.52 -8.18
CA SER A 195 9.59 8.10 -8.71
C SER A 195 9.41 6.57 -8.79
N LEU A 196 10.51 5.81 -8.84
CA LEU A 196 10.48 4.34 -8.86
C LEU A 196 9.85 3.76 -7.59
N PHE A 197 9.96 4.46 -6.45
CA PHE A 197 9.32 4.06 -5.19
C PHE A 197 7.79 4.11 -5.25
N LEU A 198 7.22 4.77 -6.27
CA LEU A 198 5.78 4.90 -6.46
C LEU A 198 5.19 3.77 -7.32
N LEU A 199 6.01 3.01 -8.04
CA LEU A 199 5.54 1.93 -8.92
C LEU A 199 4.65 0.88 -8.23
N PRO A 200 4.93 0.46 -6.97
CA PRO A 200 4.09 -0.52 -6.28
C PRO A 200 2.62 -0.10 -6.12
N TYR A 201 2.33 1.20 -6.06
CA TYR A 201 0.96 1.71 -5.92
C TYR A 201 0.06 1.32 -7.10
N ALA A 202 0.58 1.43 -8.33
CA ALA A 202 -0.19 1.18 -9.54
C ALA A 202 -0.71 -0.27 -9.60
N MET A 203 0.10 -1.23 -9.16
CA MET A 203 -0.25 -2.64 -9.18
C MET A 203 -1.34 -2.97 -8.16
N THR A 204 -1.22 -2.46 -6.93
CA THR A 204 -2.28 -2.63 -5.94
C THR A 204 -3.55 -1.87 -6.36
N ALA A 205 -3.43 -0.70 -6.99
CA ALA A 205 -4.59 0.04 -7.51
C ALA A 205 -5.37 -0.75 -8.55
N TYR A 206 -4.67 -1.39 -9.50
CA TYR A 206 -5.32 -2.28 -10.47
C TYR A 206 -6.09 -3.43 -9.79
N VAL A 207 -5.48 -4.13 -8.82
CA VAL A 207 -6.12 -5.24 -8.13
C VAL A 207 -7.34 -4.80 -7.32
N LEU A 208 -7.27 -3.66 -6.63
CA LEU A 208 -8.39 -3.11 -5.87
C LEU A 208 -9.51 -2.61 -6.78
N TRP A 209 -9.17 -2.05 -7.95
CA TRP A 209 -10.13 -1.71 -9.00
C TRP A 209 -10.88 -2.96 -9.48
N ARG A 210 -10.16 -4.04 -9.80
CA ARG A 210 -10.79 -5.32 -10.20
C ARG A 210 -11.69 -5.89 -9.11
N ALA A 211 -11.25 -5.83 -7.86
CA ALA A 211 -12.05 -6.30 -6.72
C ALA A 211 -13.37 -5.52 -6.55
N LYS A 212 -13.37 -4.19 -6.70
CA LYS A 212 -14.62 -3.41 -6.64
C LYS A 212 -15.56 -3.73 -7.81
N GLU A 213 -15.04 -3.92 -9.03
CA GLU A 213 -15.87 -4.24 -10.20
C GLU A 213 -16.53 -5.61 -10.06
N THR A 214 -15.79 -6.61 -9.58
CA THR A 214 -16.36 -7.92 -9.25
C THR A 214 -17.47 -7.78 -8.20
N GLY A 215 -17.28 -6.95 -7.17
CA GLY A 215 -18.31 -6.72 -6.15
C GLY A 215 -19.57 -6.01 -6.67
N PHE A 216 -19.43 -5.01 -7.54
CA PHE A 216 -20.59 -4.36 -8.16
C PHE A 216 -21.35 -5.31 -9.09
N ARG A 217 -20.64 -6.11 -9.89
CA ARG A 217 -21.25 -7.11 -10.78
C ARG A 217 -22.06 -8.14 -9.98
N LEU A 218 -21.45 -8.75 -8.96
CA LEU A 218 -22.10 -9.77 -8.13
C LEU A 218 -23.24 -9.23 -7.26
N ALA A 219 -23.32 -7.91 -7.05
CA ALA A 219 -24.44 -7.29 -6.33
C ALA A 219 -25.65 -7.00 -7.25
N ALA A 220 -25.44 -6.98 -8.57
CA ALA A 220 -26.47 -6.71 -9.57
C ALA A 220 -27.11 -8.00 -10.15
N GLU A 221 -26.47 -9.16 -9.90
CA GLU A 221 -26.99 -10.51 -10.18
C GLU A 221 -27.95 -10.97 -9.08
#